data_AF-A0A0L0BIA6-F1
#
_entry.id   AF-A0A0L0BIA6-F1
#
_cell.length_a   1.000
_cell.length_b   1.000
_cell.length_c   1.000
_cell.angle_alpha   90.00
_cell.angle_beta   90.00
_cell.angle_gamma   90.00
#
_symmetry.space_group_name_H-M   'P 1'
#
loop_
_entity.id
_entity.type
_entity.pdbx_description
1 polymer ?
#
loop_
_entity_poly.entity_id
_entity_poly.type
_entity_poly.pdbx_seq_one_letter_code
_entity_poly.pdbx_strand_id
1 'polypeptide(L)'
;MKRTALIVCTLLLVGCSSPAPEAAAPGAPPSSAAPAADTADAAPCRALIGDDGGLVSESARFLSGVSELDDTTATEAAALAGNLEGVGETSSEDLRELLTVMQEPFREMQRAYAAGRRFSLDPDGYKAAANEVIALCEPQV
;
A
#
# COMPACT_ATOMS: atom_id res chain seq x y z
N MET A 1 -22.39 -15.29 41.80
CA MET A 1 -22.97 -13.92 41.86
C MET A 1 -23.15 -13.47 40.40
N LYS A 2 -24.38 -13.47 39.86
CA LYS A 2 -25.19 -12.27 39.49
C LYS A 2 -24.39 -11.25 38.63
N ARG A 3 -24.76 -10.77 37.44
CA ARG A 3 -25.99 -10.68 36.60
C ARG A 3 -25.51 -10.26 35.17
N THR A 4 -26.06 -10.73 34.04
CA THR A 4 -27.15 -10.08 33.25
C THR A 4 -26.96 -8.54 33.11
N ALA A 5 -27.08 -7.86 31.96
CA ALA A 5 -27.76 -8.13 30.69
C ALA A 5 -27.51 -6.96 29.69
N LEU A 6 -27.72 -7.23 28.39
CA LEU A 6 -28.50 -6.49 27.38
C LEU A 6 -28.27 -4.98 27.07
N ILE A 7 -27.87 -4.75 25.81
CA ILE A 7 -28.46 -3.90 24.75
C ILE A 7 -29.36 -2.75 25.20
N VAL A 8 -29.02 -1.52 24.77
CA VAL A 8 -29.96 -0.42 24.60
C VAL A 8 -29.72 0.25 23.23
N CYS A 9 -30.62 -0.03 22.29
CA CYS A 9 -30.87 0.82 21.12
C CYS A 9 -31.59 2.09 21.59
N THR A 10 -30.99 3.25 21.38
CA THR A 10 -31.66 4.55 21.57
C THR A 10 -31.97 5.18 20.22
N LEU A 11 -33.13 4.79 19.68
CA LEU A 11 -33.92 5.62 18.77
C LEU A 11 -34.75 6.57 19.63
N LEU A 12 -34.56 7.88 19.47
CA LEU A 12 -35.51 8.88 19.94
C LEU A 12 -35.57 10.05 18.96
N LEU A 13 -36.69 10.04 18.23
CA LEU A 13 -37.32 11.17 17.56
C LEU A 13 -37.61 12.31 18.54
N VAL A 14 -37.68 13.55 18.05
CA VAL A 14 -38.90 14.42 18.02
C VAL A 14 -38.53 15.82 17.51
N GLY A 15 -39.35 16.37 16.61
CA GLY A 15 -39.41 17.81 16.32
C GLY A 15 -40.17 18.18 15.06
N CYS A 16 -41.50 18.22 15.15
CA CYS A 16 -42.45 18.54 14.07
C CYS A 16 -42.45 20.02 13.65
N SER A 17 -42.65 20.28 12.35
CA SER A 17 -43.53 21.35 11.86
C SER A 17 -43.99 21.00 10.45
N SER A 18 -45.30 20.79 10.27
CA SER A 18 -45.98 20.69 8.97
C SER A 18 -46.60 22.05 8.61
N PRO A 19 -46.79 22.36 7.30
CA PRO A 19 -48.04 21.97 6.64
C PRO A 19 -47.83 21.30 5.26
N ALA A 20 -48.75 20.40 4.89
CA ALA A 20 -48.86 19.72 3.59
C ALA A 20 -49.74 20.55 2.61
N PRO A 21 -50.09 20.08 1.39
CA PRO A 21 -49.59 18.96 0.58
C PRO A 21 -49.33 19.33 -0.92
N GLU A 22 -48.38 18.71 -1.60
CA GLU A 22 -48.48 18.56 -3.06
C GLU A 22 -47.89 17.21 -3.49
N ALA A 23 -48.64 16.51 -4.34
CA ALA A 23 -48.42 15.12 -4.70
C ALA A 23 -47.15 14.93 -5.53
N ALA A 24 -46.21 14.13 -5.06
CA ALA A 24 -45.14 13.57 -5.88
C ALA A 24 -44.74 12.17 -5.38
N ALA A 25 -44.51 11.27 -6.33
CA ALA A 25 -44.29 9.84 -6.19
C ALA A 25 -43.14 9.45 -5.22
N PRO A 26 -43.16 8.24 -4.63
CA PRO A 26 -42.10 7.77 -3.74
C PRO A 26 -40.91 7.28 -4.57
N GLY A 27 -39.94 8.17 -4.81
CA GLY A 27 -38.61 7.82 -5.28
C GLY A 27 -37.59 8.26 -4.23
N ALA A 28 -36.85 7.32 -3.68
CA ALA A 28 -35.95 7.44 -2.54
C ALA A 28 -35.03 8.68 -2.56
N PRO A 29 -34.63 9.22 -1.38
CA PRO A 29 -33.55 10.20 -1.32
C PRO A 29 -32.27 9.58 -1.91
N PRO A 30 -31.39 10.38 -2.55
CA PRO A 30 -30.11 9.87 -2.99
C PRO A 30 -29.40 9.29 -1.76
N SER A 31 -29.21 7.97 -1.79
CA SER A 31 -28.31 7.29 -0.89
C SER A 31 -26.99 8.03 -1.03
N SER A 32 -26.61 8.78 0.01
CA SER A 32 -25.25 9.27 0.15
C SER A 32 -24.39 8.02 0.22
N ALA A 33 -23.94 7.55 -0.94
CA ALA A 33 -22.78 6.70 -1.03
C ALA A 33 -21.69 7.46 -0.31
N ALA A 34 -21.28 6.93 0.84
CA ALA A 34 -20.05 7.36 1.48
C ALA A 34 -18.97 7.47 0.39
N PRO A 35 -18.14 8.52 0.39
CA PRO A 35 -17.01 8.56 -0.54
C PRO A 35 -16.27 7.24 -0.38
N ALA A 36 -16.05 6.53 -1.48
CA ALA A 36 -15.21 5.34 -1.49
C ALA A 36 -13.88 5.75 -0.83
N ALA A 37 -13.64 5.19 0.36
CA ALA A 37 -12.41 5.43 1.08
C ALA A 37 -11.24 4.95 0.21
N ASP A 38 -10.24 5.83 0.08
CA ASP A 38 -8.87 5.58 -0.36
C ASP A 38 -8.65 4.76 -1.64
N THR A 39 -8.69 5.46 -2.78
CA THR A 39 -8.10 4.99 -4.05
C THR A 39 -6.73 5.62 -4.33
N ALA A 40 -6.15 6.37 -3.38
CA ALA A 40 -4.89 7.09 -3.59
C ALA A 40 -3.76 6.12 -4.00
N ASP A 41 -3.80 4.90 -3.45
CA ASP A 41 -2.77 3.88 -3.69
C ASP A 41 -3.13 2.89 -4.79
N ALA A 42 -4.30 2.97 -5.45
CA ALA A 42 -4.70 1.96 -6.44
C ALA A 42 -3.73 1.89 -7.64
N ALA A 43 -3.24 3.05 -8.12
CA ALA A 43 -2.24 3.09 -9.19
C ALA A 43 -0.85 2.65 -8.70
N PRO A 44 -0.31 3.17 -7.57
CA PRO A 44 0.88 2.62 -6.93
C PRO A 44 0.84 1.10 -6.72
N CYS A 45 -0.24 0.57 -6.16
CA CYS A 45 -0.41 -0.85 -5.89
C CYS A 45 -0.42 -1.70 -7.15
N ARG A 46 -1.02 -1.21 -8.24
CA ARG A 46 -0.94 -1.89 -9.54
C ARG A 46 0.51 -1.96 -10.08
N ALA A 47 1.33 -0.94 -9.83
CA ALA A 47 2.74 -0.97 -10.20
C ALA A 47 3.56 -1.94 -9.31
N LEU A 48 3.22 -2.03 -8.03
CA LEU A 48 3.96 -2.84 -7.05
C LEU A 48 3.67 -4.32 -7.16
N ILE A 49 2.41 -4.70 -7.31
CA ILE A 49 1.96 -6.10 -7.22
C ILE A 49 1.02 -6.54 -8.36
N GLY A 50 0.91 -5.77 -9.45
CA GLY A 50 -0.02 -6.05 -10.56
C GLY A 50 0.12 -7.45 -11.15
N ASP A 51 -0.63 -7.79 -12.20
CA ASP A 51 -0.85 -9.19 -12.65
C ASP A 51 0.42 -10.07 -12.79
N ASP A 52 1.56 -9.50 -13.15
CA ASP A 52 2.86 -10.20 -13.29
C ASP A 52 3.72 -10.19 -12.00
N GLY A 53 3.16 -9.77 -10.88
CA GLY A 53 3.81 -9.62 -9.57
C GLY A 53 4.52 -8.27 -9.34
N GLY A 54 4.52 -7.38 -10.34
CA GLY A 54 5.01 -6.00 -10.27
C GLY A 54 6.44 -5.80 -9.76
N LEU A 55 6.74 -4.57 -9.33
CA LEU A 55 8.06 -4.20 -8.81
C LEU A 55 8.50 -5.03 -7.61
N VAL A 56 7.57 -5.52 -6.77
CA VAL A 56 7.90 -6.37 -5.62
C VAL A 56 8.53 -7.68 -6.08
N SER A 57 7.96 -8.32 -7.11
CA SER A 57 8.47 -9.58 -7.65
C SER A 57 9.74 -9.39 -8.49
N GLU A 58 9.81 -8.31 -9.27
CA GLU A 58 11.01 -7.95 -10.03
C GLU A 58 12.21 -7.74 -9.10
N SER A 59 12.01 -6.93 -8.06
CA SER A 59 13.00 -6.62 -7.03
C SER A 59 13.45 -7.88 -6.27
N ALA A 60 12.52 -8.75 -5.88
CA ALA A 60 12.85 -10.00 -5.20
C ALA A 60 13.65 -10.95 -6.11
N ARG A 61 13.27 -11.04 -7.40
CA ARG A 61 13.96 -11.87 -8.39
C ARG A 61 15.39 -11.37 -8.60
N PHE A 62 15.58 -10.06 -8.76
CA PHE A 62 16.90 -9.46 -8.84
C PHE A 62 17.74 -9.80 -7.59
N LEU A 63 17.25 -9.50 -6.39
CA LEU A 63 18.00 -9.75 -5.14
C LEU A 63 18.38 -11.22 -4.96
N SER A 64 17.54 -12.14 -5.42
CA SER A 64 17.83 -13.59 -5.39
C SER A 64 18.84 -14.05 -6.45
N GLY A 65 18.98 -13.30 -7.54
CA GLY A 65 19.83 -13.64 -8.69
C GLY A 65 21.23 -13.04 -8.64
N VAL A 66 21.45 -12.03 -7.79
CA VAL A 66 22.77 -11.40 -7.65
C VAL A 66 23.76 -12.35 -6.97
N SER A 67 24.76 -12.80 -7.72
CA SER A 67 25.90 -13.57 -7.21
C SER A 67 27.21 -12.78 -7.16
N GLU A 68 27.33 -11.73 -7.97
CA GLU A 68 28.51 -10.87 -8.08
C GLU A 68 28.10 -9.40 -8.09
N LEU A 69 28.97 -8.52 -7.58
CA LEU A 69 28.73 -7.08 -7.56
C LEU A 69 29.61 -6.40 -8.61
N ASP A 70 29.03 -6.11 -9.76
CA ASP A 70 29.65 -5.44 -10.90
C ASP A 70 28.86 -4.19 -11.34
N ASP A 71 29.32 -3.52 -12.39
CA ASP A 71 28.67 -2.32 -12.96
C ASP A 71 27.21 -2.57 -13.32
N THR A 72 26.91 -3.74 -13.92
CA THR A 72 25.56 -4.12 -14.34
C THR A 72 24.65 -4.23 -13.14
N THR A 73 25.08 -4.99 -12.14
CA THR A 73 24.35 -5.21 -10.89
C THR A 73 24.11 -3.90 -10.15
N ALA A 74 25.13 -3.03 -10.05
CA ALA A 74 24.99 -1.73 -9.40
C ALA A 74 24.01 -0.80 -10.15
N THR A 75 24.03 -0.83 -11.48
CA THR A 75 23.11 -0.04 -12.34
C THR A 75 21.68 -0.52 -12.20
N GLU A 76 21.44 -1.83 -12.24
CA GLU A 76 20.11 -2.42 -12.07
C GLU A 76 19.57 -2.18 -10.65
N ALA A 77 20.41 -2.28 -9.62
CA ALA A 77 20.03 -1.93 -8.26
C ALA A 77 19.62 -0.46 -8.15
N ALA A 78 20.36 0.46 -8.79
CA ALA A 78 20.00 1.87 -8.82
C ALA A 78 18.65 2.13 -9.49
N ALA A 79 18.38 1.44 -10.61
CA ALA A 79 17.11 1.53 -11.32
C ALA A 79 15.93 1.03 -10.46
N LEU A 80 16.07 -0.12 -9.80
CA LEU A 80 15.04 -0.67 -8.92
C LEU A 80 14.77 0.23 -7.71
N ALA A 81 15.82 0.77 -7.08
CA ALA A 81 15.67 1.74 -6.00
C ALA A 81 14.90 2.99 -6.46
N GLY A 82 15.27 3.54 -7.63
CA GLY A 82 14.60 4.71 -8.21
C GLY A 82 13.14 4.45 -8.59
N ASN A 83 12.82 3.25 -9.10
CA ASN A 83 11.44 2.87 -9.42
C ASN A 83 10.58 2.78 -8.15
N LEU A 84 11.08 2.14 -7.09
CA LEU A 84 10.39 2.07 -5.80
C LEU A 84 10.21 3.46 -5.18
N GLU A 85 11.22 4.32 -5.29
CA GLU A 85 11.16 5.72 -4.84
C GLU A 85 10.09 6.50 -5.61
N GLY A 86 10.07 6.41 -6.93
CA GLY A 86 9.08 7.08 -7.78
C GLY A 86 7.64 6.63 -7.50
N VAL A 87 7.42 5.34 -7.19
CA VAL A 87 6.11 4.89 -6.72
C VAL A 87 5.78 5.52 -5.36
N GLY A 88 6.73 5.50 -4.42
CA GLY A 88 6.58 6.08 -3.09
C GLY A 88 6.25 7.57 -3.08
N GLU A 89 6.74 8.36 -4.04
CA GLU A 89 6.42 9.79 -4.17
C GLU A 89 4.94 10.07 -4.45
N THR A 90 4.23 9.10 -5.05
CA THR A 90 2.81 9.21 -5.41
C THR A 90 1.89 8.40 -4.49
N SER A 91 2.46 7.72 -3.51
CA SER A 91 1.77 6.83 -2.59
C SER A 91 1.38 7.54 -1.29
N SER A 92 0.53 6.89 -0.49
CA SER A 92 0.31 7.23 0.92
C SER A 92 1.61 7.15 1.74
N GLU A 93 1.58 7.77 2.92
CA GLU A 93 2.71 7.78 3.83
C GLU A 93 3.12 6.36 4.25
N ASP A 94 2.16 5.52 4.63
CA ASP A 94 2.40 4.14 5.04
C ASP A 94 3.07 3.31 3.93
N LEU A 95 2.55 3.41 2.69
CA LEU A 95 3.12 2.69 1.56
C LEU A 95 4.53 3.21 1.23
N ARG A 96 4.74 4.52 1.26
CA ARG A 96 6.06 5.13 1.03
C ARG A 96 7.11 4.70 2.07
N GLU A 97 6.73 4.56 3.34
CA GLU A 97 7.63 4.06 4.38
C GLU A 97 8.08 2.62 4.08
N LEU A 98 7.14 1.73 3.73
CA LEU A 98 7.46 0.35 3.35
C LEU A 98 8.38 0.29 2.12
N LEU A 99 8.09 1.09 1.10
CA LEU A 99 8.93 1.17 -0.09
C LEU A 99 10.33 1.71 0.22
N THR A 100 10.47 2.58 1.21
CA THR A 100 11.79 3.06 1.66
C THR A 100 12.60 1.92 2.27
N VAL A 101 11.99 1.05 3.07
CA VAL A 101 12.66 -0.16 3.61
C VAL A 101 13.05 -1.12 2.47
N MET A 102 12.14 -1.33 1.50
CA MET A 102 12.44 -2.18 0.34
C MET A 102 13.60 -1.64 -0.53
N GLN A 103 13.85 -0.34 -0.52
CA GLN A 103 14.95 0.29 -1.26
C GLN A 103 16.34 0.03 -0.62
N GLU A 104 16.41 -0.28 0.68
CA GLU A 104 17.68 -0.33 1.42
C GLU A 104 18.69 -1.32 0.85
N PRO A 105 18.33 -2.57 0.49
CA PRO A 105 19.28 -3.52 -0.08
C PRO A 105 19.94 -3.00 -1.36
N PHE A 106 19.18 -2.32 -2.22
CA PHE A 106 19.67 -1.76 -3.47
C PHE A 106 20.59 -0.56 -3.25
N ARG A 107 20.26 0.29 -2.28
CA ARG A 107 21.09 1.43 -1.88
C ARG A 107 22.40 0.96 -1.26
N GLU A 108 22.37 -0.09 -0.43
CA GLU A 108 23.59 -0.66 0.15
C GLU A 108 24.45 -1.36 -0.90
N MET A 109 23.83 -2.05 -1.87
CA MET A 109 24.54 -2.65 -2.99
C MET A 109 25.33 -1.59 -3.80
N GLN A 110 24.71 -0.45 -4.10
CA GLN A 110 25.40 0.68 -4.75
C GLN A 110 26.56 1.23 -3.92
N ARG A 111 26.37 1.39 -2.60
CA ARG A 111 27.44 1.86 -1.70
C ARG A 111 28.59 0.85 -1.60
N ALA A 112 28.28 -0.43 -1.52
CA ALA A 112 29.26 -1.50 -1.51
C ALA A 112 30.08 -1.49 -2.80
N TYR A 113 29.42 -1.32 -3.95
CA TYR A 113 30.06 -1.24 -5.25
C TYR A 113 31.02 -0.04 -5.34
N ALA A 114 30.52 1.17 -5.04
CA ALA A 114 31.32 2.39 -5.06
C ALA A 114 32.53 2.35 -4.10
N ALA A 115 32.41 1.63 -2.98
CA ALA A 115 33.47 1.46 -2.01
C ALA A 115 34.39 0.26 -2.28
N GLY A 116 34.13 -0.54 -3.32
CA GLY A 116 34.86 -1.79 -3.60
C GLY A 116 34.76 -2.82 -2.46
N ARG A 117 33.64 -2.84 -1.73
CA ARG A 117 33.39 -3.72 -0.59
C ARG A 117 32.48 -4.89 -0.98
N ARG A 118 32.54 -5.96 -0.19
CA ARG A 118 31.56 -7.05 -0.29
C ARG A 118 30.19 -6.55 0.16
N PHE A 119 29.18 -6.91 -0.62
CA PHE A 119 27.79 -6.78 -0.24
C PHE A 119 27.31 -8.06 0.46
N SER A 120 26.46 -7.90 1.47
CA SER A 120 25.75 -9.00 2.11
C SER A 120 24.29 -8.60 2.22
N LEU A 121 23.41 -9.37 1.59
CA LEU A 121 21.97 -9.15 1.70
C LEU A 121 21.50 -9.54 3.09
N ASP A 122 20.81 -8.63 3.78
CA ASP A 122 19.89 -8.96 4.85
C ASP A 122 18.48 -9.08 4.25
N PRO A 123 17.97 -10.30 4.03
CA PRO A 123 16.70 -10.48 3.33
C PRO A 123 15.49 -10.21 4.22
N ASP A 124 15.64 -10.15 5.55
CA ASP A 124 14.51 -10.18 6.46
C ASP A 124 13.73 -8.85 6.43
N GLY A 125 14.44 -7.72 6.42
CA GLY A 125 13.82 -6.40 6.28
C GLY A 125 13.05 -6.24 4.97
N TYR A 126 13.65 -6.65 3.85
CA TYR A 126 13.00 -6.61 2.54
C TYR A 126 11.76 -7.51 2.50
N LYS A 127 11.85 -8.76 2.98
CA LYS A 127 10.72 -9.70 2.98
C LYS A 127 9.56 -9.22 3.83
N ALA A 128 9.85 -8.68 5.02
CA ALA A 128 8.83 -8.15 5.91
C ALA A 128 8.08 -6.98 5.23
N ALA A 129 8.82 -6.01 4.70
CA ALA A 129 8.21 -4.87 4.00
C ALA A 129 7.43 -5.30 2.75
N ALA A 130 7.97 -6.22 1.95
CA ALA A 130 7.30 -6.74 0.76
C ALA A 130 5.95 -7.42 1.10
N ASN A 131 5.88 -8.19 2.18
CA ASN A 131 4.64 -8.83 2.62
C ASN A 131 3.59 -7.80 3.07
N GLU A 132 4.00 -6.74 3.77
CA GLU A 132 3.10 -5.65 4.17
C GLU A 132 2.61 -4.86 2.95
N VAL A 133 3.48 -4.60 1.96
CA VAL A 133 3.08 -3.99 0.68
C VAL A 133 2.03 -4.85 -0.03
N ILE A 134 2.25 -6.16 -0.11
CA ILE A 134 1.27 -7.09 -0.71
C ILE A 134 -0.05 -7.03 0.06
N ALA A 135 -0.03 -7.11 1.38
CA ALA A 135 -1.25 -7.08 2.21
C ALA A 135 -2.05 -5.77 2.05
N LEU A 136 -1.36 -4.63 1.94
CA LEU A 136 -1.98 -3.32 1.71
C LEU A 136 -2.56 -3.19 0.30
N CYS A 137 -1.91 -3.80 -0.69
CA CYS A 137 -2.25 -3.61 -2.09
C CYS A 137 -3.23 -4.66 -2.67
N GLU A 138 -3.27 -5.88 -2.12
CA GLU A 138 -4.17 -6.96 -2.60
C GLU A 138 -5.64 -6.54 -2.73
N PRO A 139 -6.23 -5.76 -1.80
CA PRO A 139 -7.62 -5.32 -1.93
C PRO A 139 -7.87 -4.28 -3.04
N GLN A 140 -6.80 -3.71 -3.62
CA GLN A 140 -6.86 -2.55 -4.52
C GLN A 140 -6.59 -2.90 -5.99
N VAL A 141 -6.11 -4.11 -6.28
CA VAL A 141 -5.68 -4.54 -7.63
C VAL A 141 -6.67 -5.46 -8.33
#